data_AF-A0A1F9FE14-F1
#
_entry.id   AF-A0A1F9FE14-F1
#
_cell.length_a   1.000
_cell.length_b   1.000
_cell.length_c   1.000
_cell.angle_alpha   90.00
_cell.angle_beta   90.00
_cell.angle_gamma   90.00
#
_symmetry.space_group_name_H-M   'P 1'
#
loop_
_entity.id
_entity.type
_entity.pdbx_description
1 polymer ?
#
loop_
_entity_poly.entity_id
_entity_poly.type
_entity_poly.pdbx_seq_one_letter_code
_entity_poly.pdbx_strand_id
1 'polypeptide(L)'
;MAMRTHAARLLTLAAVASAFWLSACGGVDGSGEAAPGPADADAGDTGVAVSVDGYPLPPVDPGLTDADADDADAAPSPATLAQHRDRLLDTLPGGRCEAWAALDGDQRAVFLLVTDLLGKRTVLDDADHALSHVRRVHALRGRQHEGCLRCCGDREHNRVYLSLDDTLIAAFRDGALPAWRDTRDLLGPHEPFTASSETDLGQPRGQAHFFAADADVVALGRPGVEGVFDPRALELDLDFNLLHESAPTCEYGGESGLLRYQELWGAQGAAGDAELGFAPEGC
;
A
#
# COMPACT_ATOMS: atom_id res chain seq x y z
N MET A 1 -52.76 4.19 -33.54
CA MET A 1 -52.17 4.25 -34.89
C MET A 1 -51.19 5.41 -34.90
N ALA A 2 -49.90 5.15 -34.64
CA ALA A 2 -48.85 4.89 -35.65
C ALA A 2 -48.52 6.19 -36.43
N MET A 3 -47.28 6.68 -36.56
CA MET A 3 -45.98 6.01 -36.62
C MET A 3 -44.86 7.04 -36.38
N ARG A 4 -43.75 6.56 -35.83
CA ARG A 4 -42.50 7.27 -35.54
C ARG A 4 -41.74 7.62 -36.84
N THR A 5 -41.03 8.76 -36.85
CA THR A 5 -39.95 9.04 -37.81
C THR A 5 -38.61 9.07 -37.07
N HIS A 6 -37.83 8.00 -37.24
CA HIS A 6 -36.39 7.98 -36.98
C HIS A 6 -35.67 8.23 -38.32
N ALA A 7 -34.74 9.19 -38.34
CA ALA A 7 -33.76 9.31 -39.41
C ALA A 7 -32.36 9.33 -38.79
N ALA A 8 -31.53 8.43 -39.31
CA ALA A 8 -30.22 8.00 -38.84
C ALA A 8 -29.19 9.13 -38.68
N ARG A 9 -28.43 9.07 -37.58
CA ARG A 9 -27.08 9.66 -37.51
C ARG A 9 -26.07 8.55 -37.79
N LEU A 10 -25.34 8.68 -38.91
CA LEU A 10 -24.15 7.89 -39.20
C LEU A 10 -23.07 8.23 -38.16
N LEU A 11 -22.65 7.23 -37.38
CA LEU A 11 -21.46 7.31 -36.55
C LEU A 11 -20.29 6.71 -37.35
N THR A 12 -19.31 7.55 -37.68
CA THR A 12 -18.04 7.13 -38.27
C THR A 12 -17.16 6.57 -37.15
N LEU A 13 -16.96 5.25 -37.08
CA LEU A 13 -15.94 4.64 -36.24
C LEU A 13 -14.56 4.85 -36.90
N ALA A 14 -13.72 5.68 -36.28
CA ALA A 14 -12.29 5.66 -36.53
C ALA A 14 -11.65 4.67 -35.56
N ALA A 15 -11.18 3.53 -36.10
CA ALA A 15 -10.36 2.58 -35.36
C ALA A 15 -8.93 3.14 -35.25
N VAL A 16 -8.53 3.55 -34.05
CA VAL A 16 -7.13 3.81 -33.72
C VAL A 16 -6.53 2.48 -33.23
N ALA A 17 -5.82 1.81 -34.12
CA ALA A 17 -4.99 0.67 -33.76
C ALA A 17 -3.71 1.18 -33.08
N SER A 18 -3.68 1.15 -31.75
CA SER A 18 -2.45 1.36 -30.99
C SER A 18 -1.66 0.05 -30.94
N ALA A 19 -0.61 -0.03 -31.75
CA ALA A 19 0.43 -1.03 -31.61
C ALA A 19 1.28 -0.68 -30.38
N PHE A 20 0.98 -1.30 -29.24
CA PHE A 20 1.89 -1.30 -28.09
C PHE A 20 2.97 -2.36 -28.32
N TRP A 21 4.20 -1.89 -28.44
CA TRP A 21 5.41 -2.72 -28.42
C TRP A 21 5.58 -3.32 -27.02
N LEU A 22 5.47 -4.64 -26.91
CA LEU A 22 6.05 -5.39 -25.82
C LEU A 22 7.57 -5.29 -25.94
N SER A 23 8.21 -4.65 -24.97
CA SER A 23 9.65 -4.74 -24.77
C SER A 23 9.93 -4.90 -23.28
N ALA A 24 9.80 -6.12 -22.78
CA ALA A 24 10.31 -6.54 -21.48
C ALA A 24 10.35 -8.08 -21.42
N CYS A 25 11.50 -8.66 -21.77
CA CYS A 25 12.02 -9.93 -21.28
C CYS A 25 13.48 -10.02 -21.77
N GLY A 26 14.39 -9.35 -21.07
CA GLY A 26 15.82 -9.59 -21.23
C GLY A 26 16.16 -10.92 -20.56
N GLY A 27 16.25 -11.98 -21.35
CA GLY A 27 16.86 -13.24 -20.93
C GLY A 27 18.36 -13.05 -20.74
N VAL A 28 18.86 -13.34 -19.55
CA VAL A 28 20.29 -13.52 -19.31
C VAL A 28 20.56 -15.01 -19.36
N ASP A 29 20.94 -15.49 -20.53
CA ASP A 29 21.57 -16.81 -20.69
C ASP A 29 22.98 -16.74 -20.10
N GLY A 30 23.17 -17.41 -18.96
CA GLY A 30 24.46 -17.55 -18.27
C GLY A 30 24.72 -19.00 -17.91
N SER A 31 24.96 -19.84 -18.91
CA SER A 31 25.53 -21.17 -18.73
C SER A 31 26.99 -21.04 -18.28
N GLY A 32 27.26 -21.30 -17.00
CA GLY A 32 28.60 -21.44 -16.43
C GLY A 32 28.70 -22.74 -15.64
N GLU A 33 29.63 -23.59 -16.05
CA GLU A 33 29.89 -24.95 -15.57
C GLU A 33 30.05 -25.09 -14.05
N ALA A 34 29.47 -26.17 -13.53
CA ALA A 34 29.69 -26.66 -12.17
C ALA A 34 31.06 -27.37 -12.06
N ALA A 35 31.86 -26.97 -11.08
CA ALA A 35 32.95 -27.77 -10.54
C ALA A 35 32.62 -28.12 -9.07
N PRO A 36 32.73 -29.39 -8.64
CA PRO A 36 32.46 -29.77 -7.26
C PRO A 36 33.74 -29.69 -6.42
N GLY A 37 33.63 -29.12 -5.22
CA GLY A 37 34.69 -29.07 -4.21
C GLY A 37 34.16 -28.54 -2.88
N PRO A 38 34.82 -28.85 -1.75
CA PRO A 38 34.26 -29.75 -0.74
C PRO A 38 33.69 -29.06 0.50
N ALA A 39 33.12 -29.92 1.37
CA ALA A 39 32.47 -29.65 2.64
C ALA A 39 33.31 -28.86 3.68
N ASP A 40 32.58 -28.46 4.73
CA ASP A 40 32.97 -27.80 5.99
C ASP A 40 33.04 -26.27 5.89
N ALA A 41 32.44 -25.46 6.77
CA ALA A 41 32.13 -25.68 8.17
C ALA A 41 30.90 -24.88 8.64
N ASP A 42 30.28 -25.46 9.66
CA ASP A 42 29.49 -24.81 10.71
C ASP A 42 30.17 -23.52 11.22
N ALA A 43 29.46 -22.40 11.10
CA ALA A 43 29.69 -21.20 11.89
C ALA A 43 28.35 -20.47 11.98
N GLY A 44 27.76 -20.46 13.18
CA GLY A 44 26.58 -19.68 13.50
C GLY A 44 26.75 -18.23 13.07
N ASP A 45 25.88 -17.78 12.19
CA ASP A 45 25.81 -16.39 11.76
C ASP A 45 24.71 -15.69 12.57
N THR A 46 25.18 -15.00 13.60
CA THR A 46 24.39 -14.09 14.42
C THR A 46 24.04 -12.86 13.61
N GLY A 47 22.76 -12.70 13.26
CA GLY A 47 22.11 -11.41 13.02
C GLY A 47 22.82 -10.49 12.02
N VAL A 48 22.70 -10.79 10.72
CA VAL A 48 23.09 -9.84 9.68
C VAL A 48 21.96 -8.85 9.45
N ALA A 49 22.08 -7.67 10.05
CA ALA A 49 21.31 -6.49 9.67
C ALA A 49 21.84 -6.01 8.30
N VAL A 50 21.14 -6.34 7.23
CA VAL A 50 21.39 -5.76 5.91
C VAL A 50 20.70 -4.39 5.88
N SER A 51 21.52 -3.34 5.76
CA SER A 51 21.11 -1.94 5.67
C SER A 51 21.63 -1.38 4.35
N VAL A 52 20.73 -0.82 3.53
CA VAL A 52 20.93 0.39 2.72
C VAL A 52 19.53 1.02 2.50
N ASP A 53 19.36 2.30 2.84
CA ASP A 53 18.15 3.14 2.68
C ASP A 53 16.83 2.73 3.37
N GLY A 54 16.86 1.70 4.21
CA GLY A 54 15.80 1.36 5.16
C GLY A 54 16.38 1.38 6.57
N TYR A 55 15.79 2.19 7.45
CA TYR A 55 16.02 1.99 8.88
C TYR A 55 15.68 0.54 9.20
N PRO A 56 16.62 -0.26 9.72
CA PRO A 56 16.26 -1.57 10.23
C PRO A 56 15.29 -1.30 11.38
N LEU A 57 14.02 -1.62 11.16
CA LEU A 57 13.15 -1.86 12.29
C LEU A 57 13.86 -2.95 13.11
N PRO A 58 13.95 -2.78 14.45
CA PRO A 58 14.46 -3.87 15.27
C PRO A 58 13.71 -5.14 14.86
N PRO A 59 14.40 -6.30 14.82
CA PRO A 59 13.76 -7.56 14.46
C PRO A 59 12.45 -7.65 15.24
N VAL A 60 11.34 -7.80 14.51
CA VAL A 60 10.00 -7.89 15.09
C VAL A 60 10.09 -8.92 16.19
N ASP A 61 9.81 -8.51 17.43
CA ASP A 61 9.87 -9.41 18.57
C ASP A 61 8.93 -10.59 18.25
N PRO A 62 9.46 -11.82 18.03
CA PRO A 62 8.61 -12.97 17.79
C PRO A 62 7.73 -13.30 19.01
N GLY A 63 7.96 -12.62 20.14
CA GLY A 63 7.16 -12.64 21.37
C GLY A 63 5.98 -11.67 21.41
N LEU A 64 5.72 -10.87 20.36
CA LEU A 64 4.39 -10.24 20.18
C LEU A 64 3.38 -11.31 19.77
N THR A 65 3.15 -12.27 20.67
CA THR A 65 2.03 -13.19 20.61
C THR A 65 0.74 -12.38 20.68
N ASP A 66 -0.32 -12.85 20.03
CA ASP A 66 -1.68 -12.27 20.03
C ASP A 66 -2.27 -12.00 21.44
N ALA A 67 -1.57 -12.33 22.53
CA ALA A 67 -1.98 -12.06 23.90
C ALA A 67 -2.18 -10.56 24.22
N ASP A 68 -1.57 -9.63 23.47
CA ASP A 68 -1.89 -8.19 23.55
C ASP A 68 -2.95 -7.75 22.52
N ALA A 69 -3.36 -8.64 21.61
CA ALA A 69 -4.45 -8.42 20.66
C ALA A 69 -5.83 -8.81 21.22
N ASP A 70 -5.89 -9.57 22.32
CA ASP A 70 -7.17 -9.98 22.93
C ASP A 70 -7.92 -8.82 23.64
N ASP A 71 -7.26 -7.70 23.95
CA ASP A 71 -7.93 -6.48 24.47
C ASP A 71 -8.40 -5.53 23.34
N ALA A 72 -8.30 -5.98 22.09
CA ALA A 72 -8.49 -5.17 20.88
C ALA A 72 -9.93 -5.23 20.32
N ASP A 73 -10.80 -6.11 20.84
CA ASP A 73 -12.20 -6.29 20.39
C ASP A 73 -13.18 -5.21 20.89
N ALA A 74 -12.72 -4.27 21.72
CA ALA A 74 -13.54 -3.10 22.02
C ALA A 74 -13.67 -2.25 20.75
N ALA A 75 -14.91 -2.07 20.27
CA ALA A 75 -15.21 -1.19 19.15
C ALA A 75 -14.49 0.15 19.33
N PRO A 76 -13.70 0.61 18.35
CA PRO A 76 -12.92 1.82 18.51
C PRO A 76 -13.86 2.99 18.82
N SER A 77 -13.53 3.75 19.87
CA SER A 77 -14.24 5.00 20.14
C SER A 77 -14.11 5.94 18.93
N PRO A 78 -15.11 6.79 18.63
CA PRO A 78 -15.00 7.75 17.55
C PRO A 78 -13.76 8.63 17.78
N ALA A 79 -12.77 8.46 16.92
CA ALA A 79 -11.49 9.15 16.99
C ALA A 79 -11.29 9.99 15.72
N THR A 80 -10.58 11.10 15.86
CA THR A 80 -10.23 11.94 14.72
C THR A 80 -9.15 11.26 13.87
N LEU A 81 -9.00 11.69 12.62
CA LEU A 81 -7.93 11.21 11.75
C LEU A 81 -6.54 11.42 12.39
N ALA A 82 -6.32 12.58 13.03
CA ALA A 82 -5.10 12.86 13.78
C ALA A 82 -4.86 11.85 14.92
N GLN A 83 -5.88 11.52 15.71
CA GLN A 83 -5.79 10.53 16.79
C GLN A 83 -5.45 9.12 16.27
N HIS A 84 -6.03 8.72 15.14
CA HIS A 84 -5.67 7.45 14.52
C HIS A 84 -4.23 7.43 14.01
N ARG A 85 -3.77 8.53 13.39
CA ARG A 85 -2.38 8.66 12.93
C ARG A 85 -1.39 8.57 14.09
N ASP A 86 -1.67 9.30 15.16
CA ASP A 86 -0.92 9.26 16.42
C ASP A 86 -0.79 7.84 16.97
N ARG A 87 -1.92 7.14 17.10
CA ARG A 87 -1.95 5.74 17.54
C ARG A 87 -1.11 4.82 16.65
N LEU A 88 -1.16 5.00 15.34
CA LEU A 88 -0.37 4.19 14.41
C LEU A 88 1.13 4.49 14.51
N LEU A 89 1.51 5.75 14.68
CA LEU A 89 2.91 6.13 14.90
C LEU A 89 3.45 5.59 16.23
N ASP A 90 2.61 5.44 17.26
CA ASP A 90 3.00 4.77 18.51
C ASP A 90 3.34 3.28 18.32
N THR A 91 2.91 2.66 17.21
CA THR A 91 3.26 1.27 16.90
C THR A 91 4.65 1.11 16.28
N LEU A 92 5.28 2.22 15.86
CA LEU A 92 6.62 2.21 15.30
C LEU A 92 7.68 2.33 16.41
N PRO A 93 8.91 1.84 16.16
CA PRO A 93 10.03 1.98 17.10
C PRO A 93 10.31 3.44 17.48
N GLY A 94 10.64 3.68 18.75
CA GLY A 94 10.87 5.03 19.30
C GLY A 94 9.58 5.79 19.68
N GLY A 95 8.41 5.24 19.33
CA GLY A 95 7.12 5.89 19.56
C GLY A 95 6.89 7.09 18.62
N ARG A 96 5.73 7.75 18.73
CA ARG A 96 5.26 8.68 17.69
C ARG A 96 6.24 9.78 17.28
N CYS A 97 6.91 10.43 18.24
CA CYS A 97 7.70 11.62 17.97
C CYS A 97 9.01 11.28 17.29
N GLU A 98 9.69 10.25 17.79
CA GLU A 98 10.93 9.76 17.19
C GLU A 98 10.63 9.13 15.83
N ALA A 99 9.58 8.30 15.73
CA ALA A 99 9.16 7.70 14.47
C ALA A 99 8.84 8.77 13.41
N TRP A 100 8.01 9.76 13.73
CA TRP A 100 7.66 10.83 12.79
C TRP A 100 8.87 11.68 12.37
N ALA A 101 9.77 11.99 13.31
CA ALA A 101 10.99 12.72 13.03
C ALA A 101 11.95 11.94 12.11
N ALA A 102 11.97 10.61 12.23
CA ALA A 102 12.79 9.71 11.42
C ALA A 102 12.28 9.52 9.98
N LEU A 103 10.97 9.69 9.73
CA LEU A 103 10.42 9.60 8.38
C LEU A 103 10.93 10.72 7.48
N ASP A 104 11.35 10.37 6.26
CA ASP A 104 11.66 11.35 5.22
C ASP A 104 10.38 11.99 4.62
N GLY A 105 10.56 12.92 3.69
CA GLY A 105 9.43 13.63 3.06
C GLY A 105 8.48 12.71 2.28
N ASP A 106 9.01 11.66 1.64
CA ASP A 106 8.21 10.74 0.83
C ASP A 106 7.47 9.73 1.71
N GLN A 107 8.13 9.19 2.74
CA GLN A 107 7.50 8.34 3.75
C GLN A 107 6.36 9.07 4.48
N ARG A 108 6.57 10.34 4.86
CA ARG A 108 5.50 11.15 5.45
C ARG A 108 4.35 11.33 4.47
N ALA A 109 4.63 11.63 3.20
CA ALA A 109 3.59 11.79 2.19
C ALA A 109 2.78 10.49 2.01
N VAL A 110 3.43 9.33 1.90
CA VAL A 110 2.77 8.02 1.80
C VAL A 110 1.90 7.78 3.03
N PHE A 111 2.45 7.95 4.24
CA PHE A 111 1.69 7.78 5.49
C PHE A 111 0.43 8.66 5.50
N LEU A 112 0.56 9.92 5.12
CA LEU A 112 -0.56 10.86 5.13
C LEU A 112 -1.63 10.48 4.11
N LEU A 113 -1.25 10.16 2.87
CA LEU A 113 -2.21 9.78 1.84
C LEU A 113 -2.92 8.46 2.14
N VAL A 114 -2.20 7.46 2.65
CA VAL A 114 -2.82 6.17 2.99
C VAL A 114 -3.75 6.30 4.19
N THR A 115 -3.32 6.98 5.25
CA THR A 115 -4.19 7.18 6.43
C THR A 115 -5.40 8.04 6.09
N ASP A 116 -5.27 9.03 5.22
CA ASP A 116 -6.40 9.83 4.75
C ASP A 116 -7.35 8.97 3.87
N LEU A 117 -6.81 8.09 3.00
CA LEU A 117 -7.61 7.14 2.21
C LEU A 117 -8.43 6.20 3.11
N LEU A 118 -7.78 5.58 4.09
CA LEU A 118 -8.44 4.63 4.98
C LEU A 118 -9.34 5.32 6.01
N GLY A 119 -8.99 6.52 6.47
CA GLY A 119 -9.65 7.20 7.58
C GLY A 119 -10.75 8.17 7.20
N LYS A 120 -10.80 8.60 5.93
CA LYS A 120 -11.85 9.51 5.44
C LYS A 120 -12.64 8.99 4.25
N ARG A 121 -12.08 8.04 3.49
CA ARG A 121 -12.64 7.66 2.18
C ARG A 121 -13.03 6.20 2.09
N THR A 122 -12.49 5.38 2.99
CA THR A 122 -12.85 3.98 3.13
C THR A 122 -13.72 3.84 4.36
N VAL A 123 -15.01 3.72 4.11
CA VAL A 123 -16.06 3.61 5.13
C VAL A 123 -16.52 2.16 5.18
N LEU A 124 -16.59 1.58 6.38
CA LEU A 124 -17.17 0.24 6.58
C LEU A 124 -18.68 0.36 6.82
N ASP A 125 -19.08 1.32 7.66
CA ASP A 125 -20.48 1.66 7.93
C ASP A 125 -20.64 3.16 8.29
N ASP A 126 -21.85 3.61 8.68
CA ASP A 126 -22.22 5.03 8.82
C ASP A 126 -21.31 5.88 9.74
N ALA A 127 -20.42 5.29 10.55
CA ALA A 127 -19.43 6.03 11.33
C ALA A 127 -18.06 5.33 11.45
N ASP A 128 -17.93 4.09 10.98
CA ASP A 128 -16.69 3.33 11.10
C ASP A 128 -15.86 3.41 9.81
N HIS A 129 -14.59 3.76 9.97
CA HIS A 129 -13.65 3.96 8.87
C HIS A 129 -12.56 2.89 8.92
N ALA A 130 -12.05 2.46 7.77
CA ALA A 130 -11.04 1.39 7.74
C ALA A 130 -9.81 1.70 8.61
N LEU A 131 -9.43 2.97 8.76
CA LEU A 131 -8.29 3.32 9.60
C LEU A 131 -8.47 2.96 11.10
N SER A 132 -9.70 2.90 11.60
CA SER A 132 -9.98 2.51 12.99
C SER A 132 -9.57 1.06 13.27
N HIS A 133 -9.61 0.22 12.23
CA HIS A 133 -9.32 -1.22 12.25
C HIS A 133 -7.89 -1.58 11.85
N VAL A 134 -7.05 -0.61 11.50
CA VAL A 134 -5.61 -0.84 11.31
C VAL A 134 -4.97 -0.97 12.69
N ARG A 135 -4.30 -2.07 13.01
CA ARG A 135 -3.72 -2.31 14.34
C ARG A 135 -2.28 -1.86 14.47
N ARG A 136 -1.48 -1.98 13.41
CA ARG A 136 -0.04 -1.70 13.43
C ARG A 136 0.45 -1.25 12.06
N VAL A 137 1.46 -0.39 12.05
CA VAL A 137 2.30 -0.15 10.87
C VAL A 137 3.52 -1.05 10.98
N HIS A 138 3.64 -2.02 10.07
CA HIS A 138 4.83 -2.87 9.97
C HIS A 138 5.97 -2.10 9.33
N ALA A 139 5.73 -1.39 8.21
CA ALA A 139 6.76 -0.57 7.58
C ALA A 139 6.16 0.53 6.71
N LEU A 140 6.91 1.61 6.54
CA LEU A 140 6.64 2.72 5.60
C LEU A 140 7.84 2.87 4.66
N ARG A 141 7.60 2.66 3.36
CA ARG A 141 8.62 2.78 2.33
C ARG A 141 8.44 4.10 1.61
N GLY A 142 9.51 4.90 1.57
CA GLY A 142 9.59 6.09 0.73
C GLY A 142 10.01 5.74 -0.69
N ARG A 143 10.48 6.74 -1.42
CA ARG A 143 11.10 6.57 -2.74
C ARG A 143 12.52 6.02 -2.61
N GLN A 144 12.98 5.28 -3.61
CA GLN A 144 14.41 5.06 -3.77
C GLN A 144 15.08 6.35 -4.25
N HIS A 145 16.01 6.89 -3.46
CA HIS A 145 16.74 8.10 -3.84
C HIS A 145 18.05 7.81 -4.58
N GLU A 146 18.65 6.62 -4.43
CA GLU A 146 19.94 6.35 -5.05
C GLU A 146 19.82 6.00 -6.54
N GLY A 147 20.42 6.85 -7.39
CA GLY A 147 20.69 6.56 -8.80
C GLY A 147 19.51 6.75 -9.77
N CYS A 148 18.29 7.03 -9.28
CA CYS A 148 17.13 7.15 -10.15
C CYS A 148 16.39 8.49 -10.03
N LEU A 149 16.71 9.43 -10.92
CA LEU A 149 16.06 10.75 -11.02
C LEU A 149 14.61 10.71 -11.55
N ARG A 150 14.10 9.54 -11.95
CA ARG A 150 12.75 9.36 -12.50
C ARG A 150 11.98 8.17 -11.90
N CYS A 151 12.47 7.56 -10.82
CA CYS A 151 11.75 6.45 -10.20
C CYS A 151 10.67 7.04 -9.32
N CYS A 152 9.52 7.30 -9.94
CA CYS A 152 8.32 7.73 -9.26
C CYS A 152 7.57 6.55 -8.64
N GLY A 153 8.31 5.54 -8.17
CA GLY A 153 7.79 4.23 -7.76
C GLY A 153 8.46 3.10 -8.53
N ASP A 154 8.40 1.91 -7.93
CA ASP A 154 8.71 0.62 -8.54
C ASP A 154 8.02 -0.49 -7.72
N ARG A 155 8.45 -1.74 -7.90
CA ARG A 155 7.90 -2.91 -7.21
C ARG A 155 8.01 -2.86 -5.67
N GLU A 156 8.90 -2.06 -5.07
CA GLU A 156 9.17 -2.09 -3.62
C GLU A 156 9.00 -0.73 -2.90
N HIS A 157 8.80 0.36 -3.63
CA HIS A 157 8.81 1.72 -3.08
C HIS A 157 7.43 2.37 -2.96
N ASN A 158 7.30 3.35 -2.06
CA ASN A 158 6.06 4.07 -1.72
C ASN A 158 4.90 3.18 -1.24
N ARG A 159 5.25 2.12 -0.51
CA ARG A 159 4.31 1.15 0.07
C ARG A 159 4.18 1.36 1.58
N VAL A 160 3.01 1.06 2.11
CA VAL A 160 2.85 0.81 3.54
C VAL A 160 2.47 -0.64 3.78
N TYR A 161 3.05 -1.22 4.83
CA TYR A 161 2.68 -2.54 5.33
C TYR A 161 1.97 -2.35 6.66
N LEU A 162 0.76 -2.88 6.76
CA LEU A 162 -0.14 -2.70 7.89
C LEU A 162 -0.58 -4.06 8.43
N SER A 163 -0.90 -4.12 9.71
CA SER A 163 -1.68 -5.21 10.30
C SER A 163 -3.11 -4.75 10.47
N LEU A 164 -4.08 -5.55 10.04
CA LEU A 164 -5.51 -5.26 10.15
C LEU A 164 -6.15 -6.11 11.25
N ASP A 165 -7.31 -5.72 11.75
CA ASP A 165 -8.14 -6.62 12.55
C ASP A 165 -9.09 -7.48 11.71
N ASP A 166 -9.80 -8.37 12.38
CA ASP A 166 -10.74 -9.32 11.76
C ASP A 166 -11.85 -8.63 10.97
N THR A 167 -12.31 -7.47 11.42
CA THR A 167 -13.41 -6.75 10.77
C THR A 167 -12.95 -6.24 9.40
N LEU A 168 -11.82 -5.53 9.38
CA LEU A 168 -11.35 -4.94 8.13
C LEU A 168 -10.77 -5.98 7.16
N ILE A 169 -10.03 -6.99 7.65
CA ILE A 169 -9.50 -8.02 6.75
C ILE A 169 -10.65 -8.83 6.11
N ALA A 170 -11.73 -9.12 6.87
CA ALA A 170 -12.92 -9.75 6.31
C ALA A 170 -13.58 -8.83 5.27
N ALA A 171 -13.71 -7.53 5.54
CA ALA A 171 -14.30 -6.60 4.58
C ALA A 171 -13.53 -6.51 3.25
N PHE A 172 -12.19 -6.59 3.28
CA PHE A 172 -11.37 -6.70 2.07
C PHE A 172 -11.59 -8.03 1.34
N ARG A 173 -11.59 -9.16 2.06
CA ARG A 173 -11.76 -10.50 1.47
C ARG A 173 -13.14 -10.71 0.85
N ASP A 174 -14.17 -10.13 1.45
CA ASP A 174 -15.56 -10.22 1.00
C ASP A 174 -15.93 -9.15 -0.05
N GLY A 175 -15.02 -8.20 -0.34
CA GLY A 175 -15.28 -7.07 -1.23
C GLY A 175 -16.37 -6.13 -0.73
N ALA A 176 -16.52 -6.02 0.59
CA ALA A 176 -17.61 -5.27 1.24
C ALA A 176 -17.35 -3.76 1.35
N LEU A 177 -16.13 -3.30 1.03
CA LEU A 177 -15.74 -1.90 1.13
C LEU A 177 -16.26 -1.11 -0.09
N PRO A 178 -17.21 -0.15 0.05
CA PRO A 178 -17.90 0.46 -1.09
C PRO A 178 -17.02 1.24 -2.07
N ALA A 179 -15.87 1.76 -1.62
CA ALA A 179 -14.92 2.50 -2.46
C ALA A 179 -13.93 1.58 -3.20
N TRP A 180 -13.98 0.28 -2.92
CA TRP A 180 -13.03 -0.72 -3.37
C TRP A 180 -13.72 -1.77 -4.23
N ARG A 181 -12.93 -2.45 -5.06
CA ARG A 181 -13.37 -3.54 -5.90
C ARG A 181 -12.25 -4.52 -6.16
N ASP A 182 -12.56 -5.65 -6.77
CA ASP A 182 -11.54 -6.58 -7.26
C ASP A 182 -10.55 -5.84 -8.17
N THR A 183 -9.27 -6.14 -7.99
CA THR A 183 -8.21 -5.56 -8.82
C THR A 183 -8.42 -5.91 -10.29
N ARG A 184 -8.08 -4.96 -11.18
CA ARG A 184 -7.93 -5.24 -12.62
C ARG A 184 -6.46 -5.23 -13.03
N ASP A 185 -5.56 -5.21 -12.06
CA ASP A 185 -4.14 -5.38 -12.33
C ASP A 185 -3.90 -6.73 -13.03
N LEU A 186 -3.27 -6.65 -14.20
CA LEU A 186 -2.94 -7.80 -15.04
C LEU A 186 -1.93 -8.73 -14.38
N LEU A 187 -1.11 -8.21 -13.46
CA LEU A 187 -0.12 -8.98 -12.71
C LEU A 187 -0.69 -9.58 -11.43
N GLY A 188 -1.92 -9.22 -11.06
CA GLY A 188 -2.60 -9.76 -9.88
C GLY A 188 -2.00 -9.26 -8.56
N PRO A 189 -2.19 -10.00 -7.46
CA PRO A 189 -1.61 -9.62 -6.17
C PRO A 189 -0.08 -9.75 -6.18
N HIS A 190 0.58 -8.85 -5.44
CA HIS A 190 2.02 -8.95 -5.25
C HIS A 190 2.37 -10.12 -4.36
N GLU A 191 3.33 -10.94 -4.78
CA GLU A 191 3.88 -11.98 -3.90
C GLU A 191 4.36 -11.36 -2.56
N PRO A 192 4.09 -12.00 -1.41
CA PRO A 192 3.48 -13.33 -1.27
C PRO A 192 1.94 -13.33 -1.14
N PHE A 193 1.29 -12.18 -1.29
CA PHE A 193 -0.15 -12.06 -1.13
C PHE A 193 -0.91 -12.83 -2.22
N THR A 194 -2.07 -13.36 -1.85
CA THR A 194 -2.89 -14.22 -2.71
C THR A 194 -4.19 -13.57 -3.17
N ALA A 195 -4.50 -12.38 -2.67
CA ALA A 195 -5.63 -11.55 -3.06
C ALA A 195 -5.26 -10.07 -3.12
N SER A 196 -6.05 -9.31 -3.88
CA SER A 196 -5.89 -7.87 -3.97
C SER A 196 -7.17 -7.17 -4.35
N SER A 197 -7.25 -5.90 -3.96
CA SER A 197 -8.35 -4.99 -4.25
C SER A 197 -7.78 -3.66 -4.72
N GLU A 198 -8.57 -2.90 -5.48
CA GLU A 198 -8.22 -1.54 -5.84
C GLU A 198 -9.40 -0.60 -5.65
N THR A 199 -9.13 0.66 -5.33
CA THR A 199 -10.17 1.68 -5.28
C THR A 199 -10.82 1.80 -6.66
N ASP A 200 -12.15 1.86 -6.75
CA ASP A 200 -12.83 1.84 -8.07
C ASP A 200 -12.42 3.04 -8.94
N LEU A 201 -12.11 4.14 -8.27
CA LEU A 201 -11.81 5.42 -8.87
C LEU A 201 -10.47 5.39 -9.62
N GLY A 202 -10.37 6.26 -10.63
CA GLY A 202 -9.16 6.41 -11.45
C GLY A 202 -7.94 6.81 -10.63
N GLN A 203 -6.84 7.14 -11.32
CA GLN A 203 -5.60 7.51 -10.64
C GLN A 203 -5.70 8.90 -9.97
N PRO A 204 -5.33 9.02 -8.68
CA PRO A 204 -4.55 8.04 -7.91
C PRO A 204 -5.40 6.90 -7.35
N ARG A 205 -4.98 5.67 -7.60
CA ARG A 205 -5.71 4.44 -7.27
C ARG A 205 -5.03 3.77 -6.09
N GLY A 206 -5.75 3.52 -5.00
CA GLY A 206 -5.24 2.66 -3.95
C GLY A 206 -5.25 1.21 -4.42
N GLN A 207 -4.13 0.50 -4.33
CA GLN A 207 -4.08 -0.95 -4.48
C GLN A 207 -3.73 -1.59 -3.15
N ALA A 208 -4.51 -2.58 -2.76
CA ALA A 208 -4.39 -3.35 -1.54
C ALA A 208 -4.01 -4.78 -1.92
N HIS A 209 -2.99 -5.35 -1.28
CA HIS A 209 -2.58 -6.75 -1.43
C HIS A 209 -2.59 -7.43 -0.06
N PHE A 210 -3.25 -8.58 0.03
CA PHE A 210 -3.50 -9.28 1.29
C PHE A 210 -3.62 -10.79 1.06
N PHE A 211 -3.54 -11.57 2.13
CA PHE A 211 -3.79 -13.01 2.07
C PHE A 211 -5.30 -13.28 1.95
N ALA A 212 -5.70 -14.08 0.97
CA ALA A 212 -7.09 -14.46 0.74
C ALA A 212 -7.68 -15.23 1.93
N ALA A 213 -6.85 -16.02 2.61
CA ALA A 213 -7.18 -16.68 3.87
C ALA A 213 -5.98 -16.68 4.81
N ASP A 214 -6.22 -16.77 6.12
CA ASP A 214 -5.14 -16.81 7.11
C ASP A 214 -4.21 -18.01 6.91
N ALA A 215 -4.70 -19.11 6.34
CA ALA A 215 -3.90 -20.30 6.04
C ALA A 215 -2.90 -20.09 4.90
N ASP A 216 -3.04 -19.03 4.10
CA ASP A 216 -2.12 -18.70 3.00
C ASP A 216 -0.87 -17.94 3.49
N VAL A 217 -0.87 -17.52 4.77
CA VAL A 217 0.19 -16.68 5.31
C VAL A 217 1.56 -17.35 5.19
N VAL A 218 2.51 -16.57 4.71
CA VAL A 218 3.93 -16.88 4.72
C VAL A 218 4.70 -15.66 5.24
N ALA A 219 5.96 -15.87 5.61
CA ALA A 219 6.83 -14.77 5.99
C ALA A 219 6.98 -13.79 4.82
N LEU A 220 6.78 -12.50 5.08
CA LEU A 220 7.02 -11.45 4.10
C LEU A 220 8.53 -11.40 3.80
N GLY A 221 8.88 -11.42 2.51
CA GLY A 221 10.26 -11.35 2.02
C GLY A 221 10.62 -9.98 1.45
N ARG A 222 9.97 -8.92 1.94
CA ARG A 222 10.04 -7.57 1.37
C ARG A 222 10.90 -6.64 2.24
N PRO A 223 11.62 -5.68 1.63
CA PRO A 223 12.43 -4.71 2.35
C PRO A 223 11.69 -4.00 3.50
N GLY A 224 12.16 -4.17 4.74
CA GLY A 224 11.61 -3.57 5.95
C GLY A 224 10.54 -4.40 6.66
N VAL A 225 10.09 -5.50 6.07
CA VAL A 225 9.15 -6.44 6.70
C VAL A 225 9.64 -7.89 6.58
N GLU A 226 10.94 -8.10 6.37
CA GLU A 226 11.52 -9.43 6.25
C GLU A 226 11.22 -10.28 7.48
N GLY A 227 10.61 -11.45 7.26
CA GLY A 227 10.29 -12.38 8.34
C GLY A 227 8.97 -12.07 9.07
N VAL A 228 8.27 -10.97 8.75
CA VAL A 228 6.94 -10.70 9.31
C VAL A 228 5.99 -11.82 8.87
N PHE A 229 5.37 -12.49 9.85
CA PHE A 229 4.39 -13.54 9.63
C PHE A 229 3.06 -13.09 10.24
N ASP A 230 2.24 -12.43 9.42
CA ASP A 230 0.96 -11.85 9.86
C ASP A 230 -0.13 -12.19 8.83
N PRO A 231 -1.11 -13.05 9.16
CA PRO A 231 -2.18 -13.45 8.24
C PRO A 231 -3.12 -12.30 7.88
N ARG A 232 -3.08 -11.21 8.65
CA ARG A 232 -3.84 -9.99 8.46
C ARG A 232 -2.96 -8.84 7.94
N ALA A 233 -1.78 -9.16 7.41
CA ALA A 233 -0.94 -8.20 6.74
C ALA A 233 -1.62 -7.66 5.49
N LEU A 234 -1.52 -6.35 5.32
CA LEU A 234 -1.93 -5.61 4.14
C LEU A 234 -0.74 -4.81 3.63
N GLU A 235 -0.39 -5.01 2.36
CA GLU A 235 0.42 -4.04 1.61
C GLU A 235 -0.53 -3.08 0.88
N LEU A 236 -0.26 -1.78 0.97
CA LEU A 236 -1.01 -0.77 0.25
C LEU A 236 -0.08 0.26 -0.40
N ASP A 237 -0.34 0.55 -1.67
CA ASP A 237 0.27 1.67 -2.40
C ASP A 237 -0.79 2.53 -3.11
N LEU A 238 -0.34 3.62 -3.73
CA LEU A 238 -1.18 4.59 -4.44
C LEU A 238 -0.64 4.82 -5.84
N ASP A 239 -1.23 4.21 -6.85
CA ASP A 239 -0.83 4.37 -8.25
C ASP A 239 -1.35 5.68 -8.84
N PHE A 240 -0.44 6.57 -9.19
CA PHE A 240 -0.75 7.87 -9.81
C PHE A 240 -0.87 7.80 -11.33
N ASN A 241 -0.43 6.72 -11.96
CA ASN A 241 -0.53 6.53 -13.41
C ASN A 241 -0.74 5.06 -13.82
N LEU A 242 -0.87 4.78 -15.12
CA LEU A 242 -1.10 3.42 -15.65
C LEU A 242 0.17 2.55 -15.67
N LEU A 243 1.29 3.12 -15.26
CA LEU A 243 2.59 2.47 -15.18
C LEU A 243 2.95 2.10 -13.73
N HIS A 244 1.98 2.19 -12.81
CA HIS A 244 2.15 1.91 -11.38
C HIS A 244 3.23 2.76 -10.70
N GLU A 245 3.35 4.02 -11.13
CA GLU A 245 4.17 4.99 -10.41
C GLU A 245 3.40 5.47 -9.17
N SER A 246 4.01 5.30 -8.00
CA SER A 246 3.40 5.42 -6.67
C SER A 246 3.94 6.54 -5.78
N ALA A 247 4.94 7.32 -6.23
CA ALA A 247 5.58 8.36 -5.42
C ALA A 247 4.70 9.62 -5.31
N PRO A 248 4.19 10.01 -4.13
CA PRO A 248 3.30 11.17 -4.00
C PRO A 248 3.94 12.50 -4.42
N THR A 249 5.24 12.62 -4.24
CA THR A 249 6.01 13.85 -4.47
C THR A 249 6.59 13.94 -5.89
N CYS A 250 6.31 12.95 -6.74
CA CYS A 250 6.65 13.00 -8.16
C CYS A 250 5.65 13.80 -8.98
N GLU A 251 6.04 14.15 -10.20
CA GLU A 251 5.17 14.82 -11.18
C GLU A 251 4.54 13.84 -12.17
N TYR A 252 3.23 13.94 -12.35
CA TYR A 252 2.42 13.12 -13.23
C TYR A 252 1.63 14.02 -14.18
N GLY A 253 2.13 14.18 -15.41
CA GLY A 253 1.46 15.07 -16.38
C GLY A 253 1.59 16.56 -16.04
N GLY A 254 2.66 16.95 -15.34
CA GLY A 254 2.93 18.34 -14.95
C GLY A 254 2.35 18.74 -13.58
N GLU A 255 1.80 17.77 -12.84
CA GLU A 255 1.19 17.99 -11.54
C GLU A 255 1.82 17.05 -10.50
N SER A 256 2.08 17.52 -9.29
CA SER A 256 2.55 16.62 -8.22
C SER A 256 1.49 15.55 -7.89
N GLY A 257 1.91 14.33 -7.54
CA GLY A 257 1.01 13.28 -7.07
C GLY A 257 0.14 13.73 -5.90
N LEU A 258 0.71 14.44 -4.94
CA LEU A 258 -0.01 15.02 -3.80
C LEU A 258 -1.19 15.89 -4.24
N LEU A 259 -0.97 16.84 -5.15
CA LEU A 259 -2.04 17.68 -5.67
C LEU A 259 -3.07 16.84 -6.43
N ARG A 260 -2.62 15.89 -7.26
CA ARG A 260 -3.52 15.02 -8.02
C ARG A 260 -4.42 14.18 -7.12
N TYR A 261 -3.90 13.73 -5.98
CA TYR A 261 -4.67 13.08 -4.94
C TYR A 261 -5.71 14.01 -4.33
N GLN A 262 -5.29 15.23 -3.94
CA GLN A 262 -6.19 16.24 -3.38
C GLN A 262 -7.34 16.57 -4.35
N GLU A 263 -7.04 16.76 -5.64
CA GLU A 263 -8.03 17.08 -6.66
C GLU A 263 -9.02 15.93 -6.89
N LEU A 264 -8.52 14.71 -7.15
CA LEU A 264 -9.40 13.57 -7.45
C LEU A 264 -10.30 13.23 -6.27
N TRP A 265 -9.73 13.20 -5.07
CA TRP A 265 -10.44 12.72 -3.91
C TRP A 265 -11.18 13.83 -3.16
N GLY A 266 -10.72 15.08 -3.22
CA GLY A 266 -11.47 16.23 -2.71
C GLY A 266 -12.79 16.42 -3.47
N ALA A 267 -12.83 16.10 -4.76
CA ALA A 267 -14.04 16.16 -5.59
C ALA A 267 -15.13 15.15 -5.17
N GLN A 268 -14.84 14.17 -4.31
CA GLN A 268 -15.76 13.08 -3.99
C GLN A 268 -16.59 13.30 -2.73
N GLY A 269 -16.44 14.44 -2.04
CA GLY A 269 -17.45 14.97 -1.12
C GLY A 269 -17.76 14.14 0.13
N ALA A 270 -17.09 13.01 0.37
CA ALA A 270 -17.38 12.12 1.49
C ALA A 270 -16.84 12.65 2.84
N ALA A 271 -15.82 13.51 2.85
CA ALA A 271 -15.18 13.95 4.11
C ALA A 271 -14.47 15.33 4.05
N GLY A 272 -14.78 16.16 3.06
CA GLY A 272 -14.11 17.45 2.85
C GLY A 272 -12.71 17.33 2.24
N ASP A 273 -11.89 18.36 2.44
CA ASP A 273 -10.54 18.42 1.87
C ASP A 273 -9.63 17.32 2.46
N ALA A 274 -8.67 16.86 1.64
CA ALA A 274 -7.63 15.94 2.09
C ALA A 274 -6.84 16.55 3.26
N GLU A 275 -6.70 15.81 4.35
CA GLU A 275 -6.02 16.31 5.54
C GLU A 275 -4.56 15.87 5.53
N LEU A 276 -3.74 16.64 4.81
CA LEU A 276 -2.30 16.39 4.64
C LEU A 276 -1.44 17.23 5.60
N GLY A 277 -2.04 18.18 6.30
CA GLY A 277 -1.39 18.91 7.38
C GLY A 277 -1.51 18.13 8.69
N PHE A 278 -0.45 17.42 9.07
CA PHE A 278 -0.40 16.66 10.31
C PHE A 278 0.95 16.86 11.01
N ALA A 279 0.88 17.03 12.32
CA ALA A 279 2.00 16.97 13.24
C ALA A 279 1.54 16.12 14.42
N PRO A 280 2.31 15.09 14.85
CA PRO A 280 1.88 14.24 15.94
C PRO A 280 1.76 15.04 17.25
N GLU A 281 0.75 14.73 18.06
CA GLU A 281 0.55 15.42 19.34
C GLU A 281 1.60 14.98 20.36
N GLY A 282 2.10 15.92 21.17
CA GLY A 282 3.08 15.64 22.23
C GLY A 282 4.53 15.66 21.76
N CYS A 283 4.76 16.05 20.50
CA CYS A 283 6.05 16.45 19.94
C CYS A 283 6.13 17.98 19.88
#